data_AF-A0A928J0L6-F1
#
_entry.id   AF-A0A928J0L6-F1
#
_cell.length_a   1.000
_cell.length_b   1.000
_cell.length_c   1.000
_cell.angle_alpha   90.00
_cell.angle_beta   90.00
_cell.angle_gamma   90.00
#
_symmetry.space_group_name_H-M   'P 1'
#
loop_
_entity.id
_entity.type
_entity.pdbx_description
1 polymer ?
#
loop_
_entity_poly.entity_id
_entity_poly.type
_entity_poly.pdbx_seq_one_letter_code
_entity_poly.pdbx_strand_id
1 'polypeptide(L)' 'MSNNTKQLINLYEILPETDQKMLLELTKKLLLAYDPDYTKLLPSEKEDVEGAILDFKNGVNIDDGSSIDW' A
#
# COMPACT_ATOMS: atom_id res chain seq x y z
N MET A 1 1.85 -10.46 -6.83
CA MET A 1 0.77 -10.84 -5.88
C MET A 1 0.76 -12.36 -5.67
N SER A 2 0.77 -12.85 -4.43
CA SER A 2 0.85 -14.30 -4.15
C SER A 2 -0.47 -15.01 -4.49
N ASN A 3 -0.41 -16.33 -4.72
CA ASN A 3 -1.60 -17.15 -4.97
C ASN A 3 -2.58 -17.11 -3.78
N ASN A 4 -2.05 -17.11 -2.56
CA ASN A 4 -2.86 -17.02 -1.33
C ASN A 4 -3.59 -15.68 -1.23
N THR A 5 -2.97 -14.58 -1.66
CA THR A 5 -3.61 -13.25 -1.67
C THR A 5 -4.79 -13.21 -2.64
N LYS A 6 -4.65 -13.84 -3.83
CA LYS A 6 -5.75 -13.92 -4.81
C LYS A 6 -6.92 -14.75 -4.30
N GLN A 7 -6.64 -15.89 -3.68
CA GLN A 7 -7.67 -16.73 -3.08
C GLN A 7 -8.40 -16.01 -1.95
N LEU A 8 -7.68 -15.28 -1.10
CA LEU A 8 -8.28 -14.49 -0.03
C LEU A 8 -9.27 -13.45 -0.59
N ILE A 9 -8.89 -12.71 -1.64
CA ILE A 9 -9.77 -11.70 -2.26
C ILE A 9 -11.04 -12.35 -2.82
N ASN A 10 -10.90 -13.45 -3.57
CA ASN A 10 -12.06 -14.15 -4.13
C ASN A 10 -13.03 -14.64 -3.04
N LEU A 11 -12.50 -15.08 -1.89
CA LEU A 11 -13.33 -15.48 -0.76
C LEU A 11 -14.02 -14.28 -0.11
N TYR A 12 -13.34 -13.13 -0.01
CA TYR A 12 -13.91 -11.90 0.55
C TYR A 12 -15.07 -11.36 -0.31
N GLU A 13 -14.95 -11.42 -1.64
CA GLU A 13 -15.98 -10.91 -2.56
C GLU A 13 -17.33 -11.64 -2.45
N ILE A 14 -17.31 -12.90 -2.05
CA ILE A 14 -18.53 -13.73 -1.93
C ILE A 14 -19.28 -13.45 -0.62
N LEU A 15 -18.63 -12.84 0.37
CA LEU A 15 -19.21 -12.63 1.69
C LEU A 15 -20.27 -11.51 1.68
N PRO A 16 -21.29 -11.57 2.55
CA PRO A 16 -22.19 -10.45 2.79
C PRO A 16 -21.44 -9.20 3.27
N GLU A 17 -21.97 -8.01 2.95
CA GLU A 17 -21.31 -6.73 3.26
C GLU A 17 -21.01 -6.55 4.76
N THR A 18 -21.88 -7.06 5.64
CA THR A 18 -21.68 -7.05 7.10
C THR A 18 -20.41 -7.81 7.51
N ASP A 19 -20.18 -8.98 6.91
CA ASP A 19 -19.03 -9.83 7.21
C ASP A 19 -17.75 -9.27 6.59
N GLN A 20 -17.85 -8.65 5.40
CA GLN A 20 -16.74 -7.92 4.79
C GLN A 20 -16.27 -6.76 5.68
N LYS A 21 -17.20 -5.99 6.26
CA LYS A 21 -16.88 -4.91 7.21
C LYS A 21 -16.16 -5.43 8.45
N MET A 22 -16.65 -6.54 9.03
CA MET A 22 -15.99 -7.15 10.18
C MET A 22 -14.56 -7.59 9.85
N LEU A 23 -14.37 -8.27 8.72
CA LEU A 23 -13.05 -8.76 8.30
C LEU A 23 -12.09 -7.62 7.98
N LEU A 24 -12.58 -6.52 7.40
CA LEU A 24 -11.78 -5.32 7.17
C LEU A 24 -11.25 -4.74 8.48
N GLU A 25 -12.12 -4.59 9.48
CA GLU A 25 -11.73 -4.07 10.80
C GLU A 25 -10.78 -5.02 11.54
N LEU A 26 -10.99 -6.34 11.42
CA LEU A 26 -10.07 -7.34 11.96
C LEU A 26 -8.69 -7.23 11.30
N THR A 27 -8.63 -7.12 9.97
CA THR A 27 -7.40 -7.01 9.20
C THR A 27 -6.62 -5.75 9.57
N LYS A 28 -7.31 -4.61 9.72
CA LYS A 28 -6.70 -3.35 10.20
C LYS A 28 -6.05 -3.52 11.57
N LYS A 29 -6.73 -4.18 12.52
CA LYS A 29 -6.17 -4.44 13.86
C LYS A 29 -4.96 -5.37 13.81
N LEU A 30 -5.01 -6.39 12.95
CA LEU A 30 -3.89 -7.31 12.73
C LEU A 30 -2.68 -6.58 12.14
N LEU A 31 -2.91 -5.70 11.17
CA LEU A 31 -1.88 -4.88 10.58
C LEU A 31 -1.27 -3.94 11.62
N LEU A 32 -2.09 -3.25 12.41
CA LEU A 32 -1.63 -2.36 13.47
C LEU A 32 -0.88 -3.09 14.59
N ALA A 33 -1.22 -4.35 14.88
CA ALA A 33 -0.47 -5.16 15.85
C ALA A 33 0.89 -5.65 15.28
N TYR A 34 0.94 -5.94 13.98
CA TYR A 34 2.16 -6.38 13.30
C TYR A 34 3.11 -5.22 12.99
N ASP A 35 2.55 -4.06 12.66
CA ASP A 35 3.25 -2.83 12.28
C ASP A 35 2.47 -1.61 12.78
N PRO A 36 2.68 -1.21 14.05
CA PRO A 36 1.97 -0.09 14.66
C PRO A 36 2.18 1.25 13.94
N ASP A 37 3.36 1.41 13.35
CA ASP A 37 3.79 2.64 12.70
C ASP A 37 3.57 2.61 11.17
N TYR A 38 2.92 1.56 10.63
CA TYR A 38 2.68 1.36 9.20
C TYR A 38 3.93 1.56 8.32
N THR A 39 5.09 1.16 8.85
CA THR A 39 6.41 1.32 8.22
C THR A 39 6.72 0.25 7.18
N LYS A 40 5.94 -0.84 7.13
CA LYS A 40 6.11 -1.97 6.21
C LYS A 40 5.35 -1.71 4.93
N LEU A 41 6.12 -1.46 3.88
CA LEU A 41 5.59 -1.31 2.52
C LEU A 41 5.12 -2.65 1.95
N LEU A 42 4.03 -2.62 1.19
CA LEU A 42 3.71 -3.70 0.27
C LEU A 42 4.83 -3.80 -0.77
N PRO A 43 5.06 -4.99 -1.36
CA PRO A 43 6.09 -5.17 -2.38
C PRO A 43 5.98 -4.18 -3.56
N SER A 44 4.75 -3.85 -3.98
CA SER A 44 4.50 -2.85 -5.02
C SER A 44 4.90 -1.43 -4.57
N GLU A 45 4.50 -1.03 -3.36
CA GLU A 45 4.85 0.29 -2.82
C GLU A 45 6.36 0.43 -2.61
N LYS A 46 7.02 -0.68 -2.27
CA LYS A 46 8.48 -0.72 -2.18
C LYS A 46 9.14 -0.50 -3.54
N GLU A 47 8.66 -1.16 -4.59
CA GLU A 47 9.15 -0.96 -5.96
C GLU A 47 8.95 0.50 -6.41
N ASP A 48 7.80 1.10 -6.09
CA ASP A 48 7.51 2.51 -6.41
C ASP A 48 8.47 3.47 -5.68
N VAL A 49 8.72 3.23 -4.38
CA VAL A 49 9.67 4.03 -3.59
C VAL A 49 11.09 3.85 -4.09
N GLU A 50 11.52 2.62 -4.43
CA GLU A 50 12.85 2.37 -4.99
C GLU A 50 13.02 3.05 -6.35
N GLY A 51 11.99 3.04 -7.21
CA GLY A 51 11.95 3.78 -8.47
C GLY A 51 12.09 5.28 -8.25
N ALA A 52 11.31 5.85 -7.35
CA ALA A 52 11.39 7.28 -7.00
C ALA A 52 12.78 7.67 -6.44
N ILE A 53 13.40 6.81 -5.64
CA ILE A 53 14.77 7.02 -5.13
C ILE A 53 15.80 6.99 -6.27
N LEU A 54 15.62 6.11 -7.26
CA LEU A 54 16.50 6.04 -8.43
C LEU A 54 16.35 7.28 -9.31
N ASP A 55 15.12 7.73 -9.56
CA ASP A 55 14.84 8.93 -10.34
C ASP A 55 15.45 10.18 -9.68
N PHE A 56 15.29 10.31 -8.36
CA PHE A 56 15.95 11.36 -7.57
C PHE A 56 17.47 11.31 -7.69
N LYS A 57 18.09 10.12 -7.56
CA LYS A 57 19.55 9.95 -7.69
C LYS A 57 20.04 10.25 -9.11
N ASN A 58 19.25 9.95 -10.12
CA ASN A 58 19.56 10.21 -11.52
C ASN A 58 19.33 11.67 -11.92
N GLY A 59 18.91 12.53 -10.98
CA GLY A 59 18.65 13.95 -11.24
C GLY A 59 17.38 14.19 -12.05
N VAL A 60 16.52 13.17 -12.19
CA VAL A 60 15.16 13.30 -12.71
C VAL A 60 14.32 13.80 -11.55
N ASN A 61 14.54 15.05 -11.14
CA ASN A 61 13.81 15.62 -10.03
C ASN A 61 12.59 16.42 -10.51
N ILE A 62 11.55 16.36 -9.68
CA ILE A 62 10.42 17.28 -9.69
C ILE A 62 11.01 18.69 -9.56
N ASP A 63 10.50 19.62 -10.36
CA ASP A 63 10.86 21.05 -10.35
C ASP A 63 10.98 21.59 -8.91
N ASP A 64 11.92 22.50 -8.68
CA ASP A 64 12.32 23.12 -7.39
C ASP A 64 11.17 23.93 -6.70
N GLY A 65 9.93 23.69 -7.09
CA GLY A 65 8.79 24.54 -6.76
C GLY A 65 8.85 25.89 -7.46
N SER A 66 9.88 26.14 -8.29
CA SER A 66 10.05 27.37 -9.08
C SER A 66 9.01 27.56 -10.17
N SER A 67 8.32 26.48 -10.57
CA SER A 67 7.20 26.49 -11.52
C SER A 67 5.83 26.41 -10.84
N ILE A 68 5.79 26.35 -9.50
CA ILE A 68 4.55 26.40 -8.72
C ILE A 68 4.27 27.86 -8.38
N ASP A 69 3.25 28.43 -9.02
CA ASP A 69 2.72 29.76 -8.71
C ASP A 69 1.88 29.66 -7.42
N TRP A 70 2.33 30.30 -6.34
CA TRP A 70 1.72 30.28 -5.01
C TRP A 70 0.68 31.38 -4.81
#